data_AF-A0A7D5EWV2-F1
#
_entry.id   AF-A0A7D5EWV2-F1
#
_cell.length_a   1.000
_cell.length_b   1.000
_cell.length_c   1.000
_cell.angle_alpha   90.00
_cell.angle_beta   90.00
_cell.angle_gamma   90.00
#
_symmetry.space_group_name_H-M   'P 1'
#
loop_
_entity.id
_entity.type
_entity.pdbx_description
1 polymer ?
#
loop_
_entity_poly.entity_id
_entity_poly.type
_entity_poly.pdbx_seq_one_letter_code
_entity_poly.pdbx_strand_id
1 'polypeptide(L)'
;MGSNFRLSRRLTDGIEDLADEVVRSASHRAGLYLSSAWTEAYGLEPDTSKVMTESIRAVEAAAGPRVLPEDKRATLGKIVASLKSRTDWHLVLDRRDDDHPDHHAVVVGMIETLAFAQRDRHAGAPPTVLQAQGHVQVAANLVNWFSTGVVEFD
;
A
#
# COMPACT_ATOMS: atom_id res chain seq x y z
N MET A 1 -22.38 -4.85 -16.01
CA MET A 1 -21.36 -4.88 -14.93
C MET A 1 -22.13 -4.67 -13.63
N GLY A 2 -22.37 -5.76 -12.88
CA GLY A 2 -23.22 -5.71 -11.68
C GLY A 2 -22.46 -5.11 -10.51
N SER A 3 -22.93 -3.99 -9.98
CA SER A 3 -22.45 -3.41 -8.73
C SER A 3 -22.81 -4.37 -7.59
N ASN A 4 -21.81 -5.08 -7.06
CA ASN A 4 -21.96 -5.88 -5.85
C ASN A 4 -22.05 -4.94 -4.65
N PHE A 5 -23.27 -4.58 -4.26
CA PHE A 5 -23.51 -3.83 -3.04
C PHE A 5 -23.22 -4.73 -1.84
N ARG A 6 -22.20 -4.38 -1.05
CA ARG A 6 -21.93 -4.97 0.26
C ARG A 6 -22.06 -3.89 1.32
N LEU A 7 -22.60 -4.25 2.48
CA LEU A 7 -22.70 -3.36 3.63
C LEU A 7 -21.30 -3.14 4.22
N SER A 8 -20.88 -1.87 4.32
CA SER A 8 -19.65 -1.44 4.98
C SER A 8 -19.95 -0.62 6.23
N ARG A 9 -19.03 -0.64 7.19
CA ARG A 9 -19.01 0.34 8.28
C ARG A 9 -18.68 1.70 7.66
N ARG A 10 -19.51 2.71 7.95
CA ARG A 10 -19.20 4.10 7.61
C ARG A 10 -17.94 4.54 8.32
N LEU A 11 -16.99 5.02 7.56
CA LEU A 11 -15.88 5.81 8.06
C LEU A 11 -16.27 7.29 8.05
N THR A 12 -15.38 8.13 8.57
CA THR A 12 -15.50 9.56 8.34
C THR A 12 -15.35 9.82 6.84
N ASP A 13 -16.23 10.64 6.27
CA ASP A 13 -16.32 10.89 4.82
C ASP A 13 -14.94 11.15 4.17
N GLY A 14 -14.08 11.96 4.81
CA GLY A 14 -12.75 12.25 4.26
C GLY A 14 -11.80 11.06 4.11
N ILE A 15 -11.97 9.99 4.89
CA ILE A 15 -11.17 8.75 4.75
C ILE A 15 -11.70 7.91 3.58
N GLU A 16 -13.02 7.85 3.40
CA GLU A 16 -13.65 7.18 2.26
C GLU A 16 -13.32 7.89 0.95
N ASP A 17 -13.47 9.22 0.91
CA ASP A 17 -13.17 10.03 -0.28
C ASP A 17 -11.72 9.87 -0.73
N LEU A 18 -10.77 9.88 0.22
CA LEU A 18 -9.35 9.66 -0.09
C LEU A 18 -9.13 8.26 -0.68
N ALA A 19 -9.69 7.22 -0.08
CA ALA A 19 -9.52 5.85 -0.56
C ALA A 19 -10.09 5.66 -1.97
N ASP A 20 -11.28 6.20 -2.19
CA ASP A 20 -11.96 6.16 -3.49
C ASP A 20 -11.17 6.93 -4.56
N GLU A 21 -10.59 8.08 -4.21
CA GLU A 21 -9.74 8.84 -5.12
C GLU A 21 -8.45 8.09 -5.47
N VAL A 22 -7.81 7.44 -4.50
CA VAL A 22 -6.61 6.61 -4.75
C VAL A 22 -6.96 5.41 -5.64
N VAL A 23 -8.09 4.75 -5.41
CA VAL A 23 -8.56 3.64 -6.26
C VAL A 23 -8.77 4.08 -7.71
N ARG A 24 -9.32 5.28 -7.92
CA ARG A 24 -9.58 5.83 -9.27
C ARG A 24 -8.32 6.31 -9.99
N SER A 25 -7.38 6.92 -9.27
CA SER A 25 -6.17 7.52 -9.83
C SER A 25 -5.02 6.53 -10.04
N ALA A 26 -5.00 5.41 -9.31
CA ALA A 26 -3.99 4.38 -9.45
C ALA A 26 -4.12 3.59 -10.77
N SER A 27 -3.08 2.82 -11.11
CA SER A 27 -3.16 1.87 -12.23
C SER A 27 -4.33 0.91 -12.03
N HIS A 28 -4.95 0.43 -13.12
CA HIS A 28 -6.13 -0.44 -13.04
C HIS A 28 -5.93 -1.64 -12.09
N ARG A 29 -4.74 -2.27 -12.12
CA ARG A 29 -4.43 -3.39 -11.22
C ARG A 29 -4.29 -2.96 -9.76
N ALA A 30 -3.59 -1.85 -9.50
CA ALA A 30 -3.42 -1.34 -8.15
C ALA A 30 -4.77 -0.93 -7.54
N GLY A 31 -5.60 -0.20 -8.30
CA GLY A 31 -6.94 0.19 -7.88
C GLY A 31 -7.86 -0.99 -7.59
N LEU A 32 -7.83 -2.04 -8.43
CA LEU A 32 -8.62 -3.27 -8.20
C LEU A 32 -8.22 -3.96 -6.88
N TYR A 33 -6.92 -4.15 -6.64
CA TYR A 33 -6.44 -4.77 -5.41
C TYR A 33 -6.75 -3.91 -4.18
N LEU A 34 -6.58 -2.59 -4.28
CA LEU A 34 -6.88 -1.68 -3.17
C LEU A 34 -8.36 -1.65 -2.84
N SER A 35 -9.23 -1.57 -3.85
CA SER A 35 -10.69 -1.62 -3.67
C SER A 35 -11.15 -2.93 -3.03
N SER A 36 -10.57 -4.05 -3.45
CA SER A 36 -10.78 -5.38 -2.86
C SER A 36 -10.37 -5.39 -1.38
N ALA A 37 -9.16 -4.91 -1.06
CA ALA A 37 -8.69 -4.83 0.33
C ALA A 37 -9.56 -3.92 1.20
N TRP A 38 -9.95 -2.75 0.69
CA TRP A 38 -10.75 -1.76 1.41
C TRP A 38 -12.16 -2.28 1.73
N THR A 39 -12.80 -2.89 0.73
CA THR A 39 -14.14 -3.49 0.89
C THR A 39 -14.14 -4.58 1.95
N GLU A 40 -13.11 -5.43 1.98
CA GLU A 40 -12.99 -6.48 3.00
C GLU A 40 -12.68 -5.89 4.38
N ALA A 41 -11.79 -4.90 4.49
CA ALA A 41 -11.37 -4.33 5.78
C ALA A 41 -12.52 -3.64 6.53
N TYR A 42 -13.44 -3.03 5.79
CA TYR A 42 -14.57 -2.28 6.35
C TYR A 42 -15.91 -2.97 6.17
N GLY A 43 -15.94 -4.20 5.65
CA GLY A 43 -17.13 -5.03 5.59
C GLY A 43 -17.67 -5.43 6.98
N LEU A 44 -18.91 -5.92 7.00
CA LEU A 44 -19.54 -6.46 8.22
C LEU A 44 -18.75 -7.65 8.79
N GLU A 45 -18.30 -8.54 7.91
CA GLU A 45 -17.50 -9.73 8.22
C GLU A 45 -16.17 -9.65 7.46
N PRO A 46 -15.14 -8.97 8.00
CA PRO A 46 -13.87 -8.79 7.31
C PRO A 46 -13.10 -10.10 7.15
N ASP A 47 -12.71 -10.43 5.91
CA ASP A 47 -11.62 -11.38 5.66
C ASP A 47 -10.28 -10.66 5.86
N THR A 48 -9.83 -10.59 7.11
CA THR A 48 -8.57 -9.90 7.46
C THR A 48 -7.37 -10.46 6.72
N SER A 49 -7.37 -11.76 6.45
CA SER A 49 -6.33 -12.44 5.69
C SER A 49 -6.25 -11.97 4.23
N LYS A 50 -7.40 -11.75 3.61
CA LYS A 50 -7.50 -11.20 2.25
C LYS A 50 -7.09 -9.73 2.23
N VAL A 51 -7.47 -8.93 3.21
CA VAL A 51 -7.06 -7.52 3.33
C VAL A 51 -5.54 -7.38 3.26
N MET A 52 -4.79 -8.15 4.07
CA MET A 52 -3.32 -8.08 4.07
C MET A 52 -2.74 -8.42 2.69
N THR A 53 -3.22 -9.51 2.08
CA THR A 53 -2.71 -9.98 0.78
C THR A 53 -2.99 -8.98 -0.34
N GLU A 54 -4.22 -8.47 -0.41
CA GLU A 54 -4.65 -7.57 -1.48
C GLU A 54 -4.01 -6.18 -1.34
N SER A 55 -3.81 -5.70 -0.10
CA SER A 55 -3.06 -4.47 0.17
C SER A 55 -1.63 -4.53 -0.37
N ILE A 56 -0.93 -5.65 -0.15
CA ILE A 56 0.43 -5.84 -0.66
C ILE A 56 0.44 -5.88 -2.19
N ARG A 57 -0.50 -6.60 -2.80
CA ARG A 57 -0.64 -6.64 -4.27
C ARG A 57 -0.93 -5.28 -4.87
N ALA A 58 -1.68 -4.43 -4.17
CA ALA A 58 -1.94 -3.06 -4.60
C ALA A 58 -0.63 -2.24 -4.65
N VAL A 59 0.18 -2.32 -3.59
CA VAL A 59 1.49 -1.63 -3.54
C VAL A 59 2.45 -2.20 -4.59
N GLU A 60 2.52 -3.51 -4.77
CA GLU A 60 3.33 -4.13 -5.83
C GLU A 60 2.92 -3.65 -7.23
N ALA A 61 1.61 -3.54 -7.49
CA ALA A 61 1.08 -3.08 -8.77
C ALA A 61 1.30 -1.58 -9.03
N ALA A 62 1.41 -0.76 -7.99
CA ALA A 62 1.69 0.67 -8.09
C ALA A 62 3.19 0.96 -8.20
N ALA A 63 3.99 0.36 -7.31
CA ALA A 63 5.42 0.62 -7.20
C ALA A 63 6.26 -0.18 -8.20
N GLY A 64 5.87 -1.42 -8.52
CA GLY A 64 6.63 -2.34 -9.36
C GLY A 64 7.06 -1.73 -10.70
N PRO A 65 6.14 -1.18 -11.51
CA PRO A 65 6.50 -0.56 -12.80
C PRO A 65 7.46 0.63 -12.70
N ARG A 66 7.53 1.29 -11.55
CA ARG A 66 8.41 2.46 -11.33
C ARG A 66 9.77 2.06 -10.78
N VAL A 67 9.79 1.15 -9.81
CA VAL A 67 11.01 0.71 -9.12
C VAL A 67 11.77 -0.34 -9.92
N LEU A 68 11.03 -1.26 -10.57
CA LEU A 68 11.55 -2.44 -11.27
C LEU A 68 10.87 -2.58 -12.64
N PRO A 69 11.04 -1.63 -13.58
CA PRO A 69 10.30 -1.59 -14.85
C PRO A 69 10.48 -2.86 -15.70
N GLU A 70 11.66 -3.49 -15.62
CA GLU A 70 11.98 -4.70 -16.36
C GLU A 70 11.49 -6.00 -15.67
N ASP A 71 11.10 -5.94 -14.39
CA ASP A 71 10.64 -7.11 -13.63
C ASP A 71 9.10 -7.23 -13.65
N LYS A 72 8.60 -8.07 -14.56
CA LYS A 72 7.17 -8.41 -14.66
C LYS A 72 6.61 -9.15 -13.42
N ARG A 73 7.48 -9.56 -12.49
CA ARG A 73 7.15 -10.22 -11.22
C ARG A 73 7.82 -9.46 -10.05
N ALA A 74 7.75 -8.13 -10.09
CA ALA A 74 8.11 -7.29 -8.96
C ALA A 74 7.29 -7.69 -7.72
N THR A 75 7.99 -8.06 -6.66
CA THR A 75 7.38 -8.36 -5.35
C THR A 75 7.76 -7.28 -4.36
N LEU A 76 7.00 -7.16 -3.27
CA LEU A 76 7.23 -6.18 -2.22
C LEU A 76 8.67 -6.26 -1.68
N GLY A 77 9.18 -7.48 -1.48
CA GLY A 77 10.55 -7.70 -1.03
C GLY A 77 11.61 -7.22 -2.03
N LYS A 78 11.40 -7.44 -3.33
CA LYS A 78 12.31 -6.93 -4.37
C LYS A 78 12.26 -5.41 -4.46
N ILE A 79 11.07 -4.83 -4.35
CA ILE A 79 10.86 -3.37 -4.35
C ILE A 79 11.64 -2.72 -3.20
N VAL A 80 11.48 -3.23 -1.96
CA VAL A 80 12.24 -2.73 -0.79
C VAL A 80 13.73 -2.88 -1.00
N ALA A 81 14.20 -4.04 -1.47
CA ALA A 81 15.62 -4.27 -1.71
C ALA A 81 16.19 -3.27 -2.72
N SER A 82 15.46 -3.01 -3.81
CA SER A 82 15.87 -2.04 -4.83
C SER A 82 15.92 -0.61 -4.27
N LEU A 83 14.86 -0.16 -3.58
CA LEU A 83 14.80 1.18 -2.97
C LEU A 83 15.93 1.40 -1.95
N LYS A 84 16.30 0.37 -1.16
CA LYS A 84 17.43 0.44 -0.22
C LYS A 84 18.79 0.52 -0.91
N SER A 85 18.93 -0.06 -2.10
CA SER A 85 20.20 -0.10 -2.84
C SER A 85 20.44 1.10 -3.75
N ARG A 86 19.38 1.87 -4.04
CA ARG A 86 19.36 2.94 -5.03
C ARG A 86 19.37 4.32 -4.38
N THR A 87 20.02 5.27 -5.04
CA THR A 87 20.11 6.68 -4.62
C THR A 87 19.44 7.64 -5.60
N ASP A 88 18.99 7.13 -6.76
CA ASP A 88 18.36 7.85 -7.88
C ASP A 88 16.84 7.94 -7.71
N TRP A 89 16.39 8.18 -6.48
CA TRP A 89 14.99 8.41 -6.16
C TRP A 89 14.86 9.28 -4.92
N HIS A 90 13.73 9.95 -4.76
CA HIS A 90 13.46 10.80 -3.60
C HIS A 90 11.94 11.00 -3.37
N LEU A 91 11.60 11.54 -2.20
CA LEU A 91 10.28 12.13 -1.97
C LEU A 91 10.30 13.58 -2.44
N VAL A 92 9.22 14.04 -3.07
CA VAL A 92 9.03 15.47 -3.42
C VAL A 92 8.96 16.40 -2.18
N LEU A 93 8.91 15.82 -0.98
CA LEU A 93 8.92 16.54 0.28
C LEU A 93 10.36 16.96 0.65
N ASP A 94 10.52 18.22 1.03
CA ASP A 94 11.81 18.83 1.41
C ASP A 94 12.58 17.96 2.39
N ARG A 95 13.83 17.64 2.06
CA ARG A 95 14.74 16.90 2.94
C ARG A 95 15.10 17.76 4.16
N ARG A 96 15.24 17.11 5.31
CA ARG A 96 15.84 17.75 6.48
C ARG A 96 17.34 17.97 6.27
N ASP A 97 17.89 19.01 6.90
CA ASP A 97 19.30 19.42 6.84
C ASP A 97 20.08 19.13 8.13
N ASP A 98 19.54 18.29 9.02
CA ASP A 98 20.01 18.10 10.40
C ASP A 98 20.49 16.68 10.75
N ASP A 99 20.94 15.89 9.75
CA ASP A 99 21.46 14.51 9.91
C ASP A 99 20.47 13.49 10.56
N HIS A 100 19.18 13.84 10.65
CA HIS A 100 18.09 12.99 11.13
C HIS A 100 17.46 12.16 10.00
N PRO A 101 16.70 11.06 10.30
CA PRO A 101 16.51 9.97 9.34
C PRO A 101 15.99 10.42 7.98
N ASP A 102 16.71 9.95 6.97
CA ASP A 102 16.46 10.19 5.56
C ASP A 102 14.98 9.89 5.23
N HIS A 103 14.37 10.76 4.43
CA HIS A 103 13.03 10.61 3.89
C HIS A 103 12.86 9.26 3.18
N HIS A 104 13.96 8.67 2.70
CA HIS A 104 13.99 7.33 2.14
C HIS A 104 13.55 6.27 3.17
N ALA A 105 13.96 6.42 4.43
CA ALA A 105 13.62 5.52 5.52
C ALA A 105 12.12 5.50 5.83
N VAL A 106 11.39 6.59 5.54
CA VAL A 106 9.92 6.65 5.73
C VAL A 106 9.23 5.70 4.76
N VAL A 107 9.49 5.84 3.45
CA VAL A 107 8.88 4.98 2.42
C VAL A 107 9.28 3.53 2.62
N VAL A 108 10.57 3.28 2.86
CA VAL A 108 11.10 1.95 3.12
C VAL A 108 10.44 1.34 4.37
N GLY A 109 10.34 2.11 5.47
CA GLY A 109 9.73 1.67 6.72
C GLY A 109 8.23 1.34 6.58
N MET A 110 7.49 2.11 5.78
CA MET A 110 6.09 1.81 5.46
C MET A 110 5.97 0.47 4.71
N ILE A 111 6.78 0.26 3.67
CA ILE A 111 6.73 -0.98 2.89
C ILE A 111 7.17 -2.18 3.74
N GLU A 112 8.21 -2.02 4.56
CA GLU A 112 8.66 -3.07 5.47
C GLU A 112 7.60 -3.41 6.53
N THR A 113 6.87 -2.42 7.05
CA THR A 113 5.75 -2.63 7.98
C THR A 113 4.69 -3.55 7.36
N LEU A 114 4.33 -3.34 6.08
CA LEU A 114 3.43 -4.25 5.37
C LEU A 114 4.02 -5.67 5.27
N ALA A 115 5.29 -5.77 4.87
CA ALA A 115 5.95 -7.06 4.72
C ALA A 115 6.04 -7.85 6.03
N PHE A 116 6.38 -7.19 7.15
CA PHE A 116 6.46 -7.82 8.47
C PHE A 116 5.09 -8.24 8.99
N ALA A 117 4.08 -7.37 8.86
CA ALA A 117 2.72 -7.66 9.33
C ALA A 117 2.08 -8.87 8.62
N GLN A 118 2.50 -9.19 7.39
CA GLN A 118 2.06 -10.40 6.69
C GLN A 118 2.80 -11.67 7.14
N ARG A 119 4.08 -11.57 7.54
CA ARG A 119 4.88 -12.73 7.98
C ARG A 119 4.38 -13.36 9.28
N ASP A 120 3.68 -12.58 10.11
CA ASP A 120 3.07 -13.04 11.38
C ASP A 120 1.95 -14.10 11.16
N ARG A 121 1.60 -14.41 9.91
CA ARG A 121 0.87 -15.63 9.54
C ARG A 121 1.53 -16.93 9.99
N HIS A 122 2.81 -16.91 10.34
CA HIS A 122 3.52 -18.07 10.90
C HIS A 122 3.18 -18.32 12.38
N ALA A 123 2.51 -17.38 13.07
CA ALA A 123 2.08 -17.55 14.46
C ALA A 123 0.73 -18.28 14.61
N GLY A 124 0.08 -18.68 13.50
CA GLY A 124 -1.10 -19.54 13.50
C GLY A 124 -2.45 -18.84 13.75
N ALA A 125 -2.47 -17.53 14.03
CA ALA A 125 -3.69 -16.76 14.21
C ALA A 125 -3.93 -15.77 13.05
N PRO A 126 -5.18 -15.59 12.58
CA PRO A 126 -5.52 -14.52 11.64
C PRO A 126 -5.24 -13.13 12.24
N PRO A 127 -4.91 -12.12 11.39
CA PRO A 127 -4.80 -10.74 11.85
C PRO A 127 -6.12 -10.25 12.46
N THR A 128 -6.02 -9.39 13.47
CA THR A 128 -7.17 -8.64 13.99
C THR A 128 -7.73 -7.68 12.94
N VAL A 129 -9.00 -7.28 13.10
CA VAL A 129 -9.63 -6.28 12.22
C VAL A 129 -8.85 -4.96 12.23
N LEU A 130 -8.37 -4.52 13.39
CA LEU A 130 -7.57 -3.30 13.51
C LEU A 130 -6.24 -3.39 12.75
N GLN A 131 -5.55 -4.54 12.83
CA GLN A 131 -4.34 -4.77 12.04
C GLN A 131 -4.63 -4.71 10.53
N ALA A 132 -5.71 -5.34 10.07
CA ALA A 132 -6.12 -5.30 8.67
C ALA A 132 -6.45 -3.88 8.19
N GLN A 133 -7.17 -3.11 9.00
CA GLN A 133 -7.51 -1.71 8.70
C GLN A 133 -6.27 -0.82 8.63
N GLY A 134 -5.35 -0.92 9.60
CA GLY A 134 -4.09 -0.18 9.55
C GLY A 134 -3.24 -0.56 8.34
N HIS A 135 -3.23 -1.84 7.98
CA HIS A 135 -2.48 -2.34 6.84
C HIS A 135 -2.98 -1.79 5.50
N VAL A 136 -4.31 -1.75 5.29
CA VAL A 136 -4.87 -1.17 4.05
C VAL A 136 -4.69 0.35 3.99
N GLN A 137 -4.71 1.06 5.13
CA GLN A 137 -4.44 2.49 5.17
C GLN A 137 -3.00 2.84 4.78
N VAL A 138 -2.03 2.09 5.30
CA VAL A 138 -0.61 2.25 4.89
C VAL A 138 -0.44 1.94 3.39
N ALA A 139 -1.09 0.88 2.91
CA ALA A 139 -1.07 0.53 1.49
C ALA A 139 -1.71 1.61 0.60
N ALA A 140 -2.85 2.18 0.99
CA ALA A 140 -3.51 3.27 0.28
C ALA A 140 -2.58 4.48 0.12
N ASN A 141 -1.89 4.88 1.20
CA ASN A 141 -0.91 5.96 1.14
C ASN A 141 0.26 5.66 0.18
N LEU A 142 0.82 4.45 0.23
CA LEU A 142 1.89 4.05 -0.68
C LEU A 142 1.42 4.02 -2.14
N VAL A 143 0.25 3.42 -2.41
CA VAL A 143 -0.35 3.40 -3.76
C VAL A 143 -0.54 4.81 -4.28
N ASN A 144 -1.06 5.71 -3.44
CA ASN A 144 -1.21 7.12 -3.79
C ASN A 144 0.15 7.75 -4.14
N TRP A 145 1.15 7.60 -3.29
CA TRP A 145 2.45 8.25 -3.48
C TRP A 145 3.19 7.77 -4.73
N PHE A 146 3.15 6.47 -5.02
CA PHE A 146 3.74 5.93 -6.25
C PHE A 146 2.96 6.34 -7.51
N SER A 147 1.64 6.50 -7.42
CA SER A 147 0.78 6.84 -8.55
C SER A 147 0.77 8.35 -8.88
N THR A 148 0.93 9.21 -7.87
CA THR A 148 0.86 10.67 -8.02
C THR A 148 2.21 11.35 -8.22
N GLY A 149 3.31 10.61 -8.14
CA GLY A 149 4.65 11.18 -8.26
C GLY A 149 5.24 11.73 -6.97
N VAL A 150 4.61 11.50 -5.80
CA VAL A 150 5.23 11.87 -4.51
C VAL A 150 6.56 11.14 -4.30
N VAL A 151 6.69 9.91 -4.82
CA VAL A 151 7.98 9.23 -5.01
C VAL A 151 8.44 9.45 -6.46
N GLU A 152 9.59 10.08 -6.63
CA GLU A 152 10.22 10.35 -7.93
C GLU A 152 11.50 9.53 -8.10
N PHE A 153 11.82 9.22 -9.35
CA PHE A 153 13.03 8.52 -9.76
C PHE A 153 13.72 9.43 -10.78
N ASP A 154 15.02 9.64 -10.61
CA ASP A 154 15.84 10.53 -11.46
C ASP A 154 16.17 9.92 -12.83
#